data_AF-A0A9D7FSL0-F1
#
_entry.id   AF-A0A9D7FSL0-F1
#
_cell.length_a   1.000
_cell.length_b   1.000
_cell.length_c   1.000
_cell.angle_alpha   90.00
_cell.angle_beta   90.00
_cell.angle_gamma   90.00
#
_symmetry.space_group_name_H-M   'P 1'
#
loop_
_entity.id
_entity.type
_entity.pdbx_description
1 polymer ?
#
loop_
_entity_poly.entity_id
_entity_poly.type
_entity_poly.pdbx_seq_one_letter_code
_entity_poly.pdbx_strand_id
1 'polypeptide(L)'
;MKIPHQLLCHPHLYTTVYTVLGAMTSSGCSSFSSRTISINEIRTTVSSTTNCSCFNGSNGSISAVTTGNVGTVTYSISPGSTTNTTGIFNGLSAGNYTITATDGSCSATATSSITQPTAVQVIISAHSDIICFGTSSGTITSSASGGTNSFTYAWSPSGGTGAIANNLVLIHILLLLPTAMAALQHYKY
;
A
#
# COMPACT_ATOMS: atom_id res chain seq x y z
N MET A 1 23.71 29.55 -35.57
CA MET A 1 22.35 28.95 -35.61
C MET A 1 22.09 28.36 -34.24
N LYS A 2 21.28 29.03 -33.42
CA LYS A 2 21.05 28.68 -32.00
C LYS A 2 19.96 27.61 -31.99
N ILE A 3 20.33 26.35 -31.91
CA ILE A 3 19.36 25.26 -31.72
C ILE A 3 18.75 25.47 -30.33
N PRO A 4 17.43 25.67 -30.20
CA PRO A 4 16.82 25.76 -28.88
C PRO A 4 16.95 24.39 -28.23
N HIS A 5 17.74 24.33 -27.15
CA HIS A 5 17.83 23.17 -26.26
C HIS A 5 16.51 23.02 -25.50
N GLN A 6 15.44 22.61 -26.20
CA GLN A 6 14.33 21.99 -25.52
C GLN A 6 14.74 20.56 -25.21
N LEU A 7 15.17 20.37 -23.97
CA LEU A 7 15.42 19.07 -23.35
C LEU A 7 14.06 18.35 -23.22
N LEU A 8 13.55 17.82 -24.33
CA LEU A 8 12.38 16.96 -24.33
C LEU A 8 12.80 15.61 -23.77
N CYS A 9 12.14 15.22 -22.68
CA CYS A 9 12.33 13.95 -21.96
C CYS A 9 11.82 12.80 -22.82
N HIS A 10 12.64 12.41 -23.79
CA HIS A 10 12.42 11.25 -24.65
C HIS A 10 13.15 10.03 -24.08
N PRO A 11 12.64 8.82 -24.35
CA PRO A 11 13.16 7.56 -23.84
C PRO A 11 14.44 7.10 -24.57
N HIS A 12 15.35 8.03 -24.86
CA HIS A 12 16.68 7.70 -25.38
C HIS A 12 17.80 8.35 -24.55
N LEU A 13 18.83 7.57 -24.24
CA LEU A 13 20.12 8.04 -23.76
C LEU A 13 20.70 9.04 -24.79
N TYR A 14 20.61 10.33 -24.50
CA TYR A 14 21.24 11.34 -25.33
C TYR A 14 22.70 11.50 -24.90
N THR A 15 23.59 11.08 -25.80
CA THR A 15 25.03 11.39 -25.71
C THR A 15 25.37 12.36 -26.83
N THR A 16 25.86 13.54 -26.47
CA THR A 16 26.33 14.53 -27.45
C THR A 16 27.83 14.70 -27.25
N VAL A 17 28.60 14.41 -28.28
CA VAL A 17 30.06 14.67 -28.29
C VAL A 17 30.29 16.05 -28.89
N TYR A 18 30.79 16.98 -28.09
CA TYR A 18 31.24 18.27 -28.58
C TYR A 18 32.74 18.18 -28.88
N THR A 19 33.08 18.32 -30.16
CA THR A 19 34.48 18.35 -30.62
C THR A 19 34.86 19.77 -30.98
N VAL A 20 35.83 20.34 -30.28
CA VAL A 20 36.50 21.57 -30.68
C VAL A 20 37.47 21.20 -31.80
N LEU A 21 37.12 21.57 -33.03
CA LEU A 21 37.82 21.20 -34.26
C LEU A 21 39.13 21.98 -34.53
N GLY A 22 39.53 22.88 -33.62
CA GLY A 22 40.82 23.56 -33.74
C GLY A 22 40.86 24.92 -33.05
N ALA A 23 41.90 25.17 -32.26
CA ALA A 23 42.44 26.51 -32.05
C ALA A 23 43.69 26.65 -32.92
N MET A 24 43.73 27.64 -33.81
CA MET A 24 44.86 27.89 -34.71
C MET A 24 45.63 29.15 -34.29
N THR A 25 46.95 29.01 -34.17
CA THR A 25 47.85 30.17 -33.98
C THR A 25 48.04 30.89 -35.31
N SER A 26 48.46 32.18 -35.29
CA SER A 26 48.75 32.95 -36.50
C SER A 26 49.86 32.33 -37.37
N SER A 27 50.68 31.45 -36.78
CA SER A 27 51.73 30.66 -37.41
C SER A 27 51.26 29.30 -37.96
N GLY A 28 49.98 28.94 -37.80
CA GLY A 28 49.38 27.76 -38.45
C GLY A 28 49.34 26.46 -37.64
N CYS A 29 49.82 26.43 -36.38
CA CYS A 29 49.68 25.25 -35.52
C CYS A 29 48.24 25.12 -34.99
N SER A 30 47.65 23.92 -35.08
CA SER A 30 46.29 23.61 -34.61
C SER A 30 46.27 22.55 -33.49
N SER A 31 45.32 22.69 -32.57
CA SER A 31 45.03 21.69 -31.53
C SER A 31 43.52 21.45 -31.46
N PHE A 32 43.10 20.19 -31.34
CA PHE A 32 41.70 19.80 -31.16
C PHE A 32 41.48 19.22 -29.76
N SER A 33 40.25 19.32 -29.26
CA SER A 33 39.86 18.78 -27.95
C SER A 33 38.39 18.41 -27.99
N SER A 34 38.00 17.26 -27.46
CA SER A 34 36.60 16.84 -27.39
C SER A 34 36.15 16.59 -25.96
N ARG A 35 34.85 16.79 -25.71
CA ARG A 35 34.16 16.39 -24.48
C ARG A 35 32.80 15.80 -24.78
N THR A 36 32.50 14.70 -24.11
CA THR A 36 31.18 14.04 -24.16
C THR A 36 30.29 14.58 -23.04
N ILE A 37 29.05 14.94 -23.39
CA ILE A 37 27.99 15.23 -22.43
C ILE A 37 26.95 14.09 -22.53
N SER A 38 26.60 13.50 -21.40
CA SER A 38 25.63 12.41 -21.30
C SER A 38 24.52 12.81 -20.34
N ILE A 39 23.25 12.61 -20.73
CA ILE A 39 22.11 12.65 -19.81
C ILE A 39 21.52 11.24 -19.70
N ASN A 40 21.34 10.75 -18.48
CA ASN A 40 20.65 9.49 -18.26
C ASN A 40 19.16 9.77 -18.10
N GLU A 41 18.31 8.93 -18.69
CA GLU A 41 16.87 9.04 -18.47
C GLU A 41 16.53 8.88 -17.00
N ILE A 42 15.51 9.61 -16.56
CA ILE A 42 14.90 9.39 -15.26
C ILE A 42 14.09 8.10 -15.32
N ARG A 43 14.41 7.16 -14.43
CA ARG A 43 13.69 5.90 -14.30
C ARG A 43 13.21 5.75 -12.88
N THR A 44 11.91 5.53 -12.73
CA THR A 44 11.28 5.28 -11.43
C THR A 44 10.96 3.81 -11.29
N THR A 45 11.26 3.24 -10.14
CA THR A 45 10.93 1.85 -9.79
C THR A 45 10.37 1.80 -8.38
N VAL A 46 9.54 0.80 -8.10
CA VAL A 46 9.07 0.53 -6.75
C VAL A 46 10.10 -0.37 -6.06
N SER A 47 10.69 0.14 -4.98
CA SER A 47 11.72 -0.59 -4.22
C SER A 47 11.11 -1.52 -3.16
N SER A 48 9.95 -1.16 -2.61
CA SER A 48 9.25 -2.00 -1.63
C SER A 48 7.79 -1.60 -1.52
N THR A 49 6.94 -2.58 -1.19
CA THR A 49 5.52 -2.41 -0.94
C THR A 49 5.10 -3.20 0.29
N THR A 50 4.35 -2.56 1.19
CA THR A 50 3.75 -3.18 2.38
C THR A 50 2.24 -3.22 2.19
N ASN A 51 1.66 -4.41 2.32
CA ASN A 51 0.21 -4.63 2.21
C ASN A 51 -0.51 -4.22 3.50
N CYS A 52 -1.82 -3.96 3.41
CA CYS A 52 -2.63 -3.70 4.59
C CYS A 52 -2.71 -4.95 5.48
N SER A 53 -2.66 -4.77 6.80
CA SER A 53 -2.71 -5.90 7.74
C SER A 53 -4.14 -6.38 8.04
N CYS A 54 -5.15 -5.56 7.77
CA CYS A 54 -6.56 -5.85 8.02
C CYS A 54 -7.42 -5.48 6.80
N PHE A 55 -8.59 -6.12 6.70
CA PHE A 55 -9.59 -5.76 5.70
C PHE A 55 -10.02 -4.30 5.92
N ASN A 56 -10.06 -3.51 4.86
CA ASN A 56 -10.32 -2.06 4.88
C ASN A 56 -9.33 -1.24 5.73
N GLY A 57 -8.16 -1.81 6.06
CA GLY A 57 -7.07 -1.06 6.68
C GLY A 57 -6.46 -0.02 5.75
N SER A 58 -5.82 0.99 6.35
CA SER A 58 -5.07 2.04 5.65
C SER A 58 -3.63 2.11 6.15
N ASN A 59 -3.01 0.98 6.46
CA ASN A 59 -1.63 0.93 6.97
C ASN A 59 -0.61 0.41 5.94
N GLY A 60 -1.01 0.28 4.67
CA GLY A 60 -0.10 -0.05 3.59
C GLY A 60 0.88 1.10 3.29
N SER A 61 1.99 0.74 2.64
CA SER A 61 3.01 1.70 2.22
C SER A 61 3.69 1.30 0.91
N ILE A 62 4.15 2.29 0.16
CA ILE A 62 4.95 2.12 -1.07
C ILE A 62 6.19 3.00 -0.96
N SER A 63 7.35 2.43 -1.29
CA SER A 63 8.60 3.17 -1.46
C SER A 63 9.03 3.09 -2.92
N ALA A 64 9.09 4.24 -3.58
CA ALA A 64 9.62 4.39 -4.92
C ALA A 64 11.02 4.99 -4.88
N VAL A 65 11.86 4.58 -5.81
CA VAL A 65 13.20 5.13 -6.03
C VAL A 65 13.34 5.54 -7.48
N THR A 66 13.93 6.70 -7.68
CA THR A 66 14.21 7.23 -9.00
C THR A 66 15.71 7.30 -9.23
N THR A 67 16.15 6.70 -10.32
CA THR A 67 17.55 6.71 -10.78
C THR A 67 17.68 7.58 -12.04
N GLY A 68 18.88 8.13 -12.25
CA GLY A 68 19.21 9.05 -13.32
C GLY A 68 20.15 10.12 -12.78
N ASN A 69 20.73 10.94 -13.66
CA ASN A 69 21.51 12.11 -13.23
C ASN A 69 20.53 13.23 -12.86
N VAL A 70 19.77 13.02 -11.78
CA VAL A 70 18.62 13.85 -11.40
C VAL A 70 18.97 14.89 -10.34
N GLY A 71 18.32 16.05 -10.45
CA GLY A 71 18.24 17.06 -9.40
C GLY A 71 17.25 16.65 -8.31
N THR A 72 16.57 17.62 -7.70
CA THR A 72 15.54 17.33 -6.70
C THR A 72 14.30 16.73 -7.37
N VAL A 73 14.03 15.44 -7.10
CA VAL A 73 12.86 14.73 -7.60
C VAL A 73 11.65 14.96 -6.69
N THR A 74 10.50 15.29 -7.27
CA THR A 74 9.21 15.35 -6.59
C THR A 74 8.35 14.16 -7.01
N TYR A 75 7.89 13.36 -6.06
CA TYR A 75 7.00 12.22 -6.27
C TYR A 75 5.56 12.62 -5.98
N SER A 76 4.63 12.10 -6.76
CA SER A 76 3.19 12.11 -6.51
C SER A 76 2.62 10.70 -6.64
N ILE A 77 1.46 10.46 -6.03
CA ILE A 77 0.78 9.16 -6.07
C ILE A 77 -0.69 9.35 -6.49
N SER A 78 -1.19 8.44 -7.32
CA SER A 78 -2.60 8.36 -7.74
C SER A 78 -3.09 6.92 -7.66
N PRO A 79 -4.29 6.63 -7.13
CA PRO A 79 -5.23 7.55 -6.51
C PRO A 79 -4.66 8.20 -5.25
N GLY A 80 -5.07 9.45 -5.00
CA GLY A 80 -4.49 10.31 -3.97
C GLY A 80 -4.06 11.66 -4.55
N SER A 81 -3.57 12.55 -3.68
CA SER A 81 -3.03 13.86 -4.08
C SER A 81 -1.82 14.26 -3.24
N THR A 82 -1.19 13.27 -2.60
CA THR A 82 0.00 13.48 -1.77
C THR A 82 1.22 13.59 -2.66
N THR A 83 2.08 14.56 -2.34
CA THR A 83 3.39 14.73 -2.97
C THR A 83 4.48 14.78 -1.92
N ASN A 84 5.69 14.32 -2.25
CA ASN A 84 6.87 14.41 -1.39
C ASN A 84 8.16 14.27 -2.19
N THR A 85 9.32 14.48 -1.57
CA THR A 85 10.64 14.32 -2.20
C THR A 85 11.38 13.05 -1.76
N THR A 86 10.76 12.23 -0.92
CA THR A 86 11.35 11.01 -0.35
C THR A 86 11.04 9.74 -1.15
N GLY A 87 10.00 9.75 -1.97
CA GLY A 87 9.47 8.58 -2.66
C GLY A 87 8.67 7.63 -1.76
N ILE A 88 8.45 7.98 -0.48
CA ILE A 88 7.77 7.13 0.50
C ILE A 88 6.32 7.62 0.68
N PHE A 89 5.36 6.70 0.52
CA PHE A 89 3.94 6.93 0.76
C PHE A 89 3.45 5.93 1.80
N ASN A 90 2.89 6.44 2.91
CA ASN A 90 2.34 5.65 4.00
C ASN A 90 0.83 5.93 4.13
N GLY A 91 0.13 5.12 4.89
CA GLY A 91 -1.29 5.36 5.16
C GLY A 91 -2.20 4.94 4.01
N LEU A 92 -1.74 4.02 3.16
CA LEU A 92 -2.43 3.63 1.94
C LEU A 92 -3.38 2.46 2.21
N SER A 93 -4.57 2.51 1.60
CA SER A 93 -5.54 1.40 1.59
C SER A 93 -5.24 0.41 0.47
N ALA A 94 -5.93 -0.73 0.46
CA ALA A 94 -5.85 -1.65 -0.67
C ALA A 94 -6.29 -0.98 -1.98
N GLY A 95 -5.50 -1.16 -3.03
CA GLY A 95 -5.71 -0.50 -4.32
C GLY A 95 -4.49 -0.57 -5.23
N ASN A 96 -4.68 -0.15 -6.47
CA ASN A 96 -3.61 0.01 -7.45
C ASN A 96 -3.18 1.47 -7.48
N TYR A 97 -1.87 1.70 -7.36
CA TYR A 97 -1.26 3.02 -7.30
C TYR A 97 -0.29 3.23 -8.46
N THR A 98 -0.36 4.41 -9.05
CA THR A 98 0.60 4.97 -10.01
C THR A 98 1.38 6.07 -9.30
N ILE A 99 2.69 5.87 -9.23
CA ILE A 99 3.64 6.82 -8.70
C ILE A 99 4.23 7.57 -9.88
N THR A 100 4.20 8.90 -9.84
CA THR A 100 4.84 9.77 -10.83
C THR A 100 5.98 10.50 -10.15
N ALA A 101 7.20 10.28 -10.61
CA ALA A 101 8.36 11.06 -10.20
C ALA A 101 8.61 12.15 -11.24
N THR A 102 8.82 13.38 -10.79
CA THR A 102 9.05 14.55 -11.62
C THR A 102 10.38 15.21 -11.24
N ASP A 103 11.25 15.40 -12.21
CA ASP A 103 12.47 16.22 -12.09
C ASP A 103 12.42 17.31 -13.18
N GLY A 104 12.18 18.56 -12.76
CA GLY A 104 11.95 19.67 -13.69
C GLY A 104 10.79 19.40 -14.64
N SER A 105 11.09 19.32 -15.95
CA SER A 105 10.12 18.99 -17.00
C SER A 105 10.03 17.50 -17.32
N CYS A 106 10.84 16.66 -16.68
CA CYS A 106 10.86 15.22 -16.92
C CYS A 106 9.99 14.49 -15.91
N SER A 107 9.27 13.47 -16.38
CA SER A 107 8.49 12.60 -15.52
C SER A 107 8.69 11.13 -15.90
N ALA A 108 8.69 10.27 -14.88
CA ALA A 108 8.69 8.81 -15.02
C ALA A 108 7.69 8.20 -14.05
N THR A 109 7.01 7.14 -14.49
CA THR A 109 5.98 6.48 -13.70
C THR A 109 6.39 5.07 -13.30
N ALA A 110 5.87 4.63 -12.16
CA ALA A 110 5.90 3.24 -11.73
C ALA A 110 4.54 2.88 -11.12
N THR A 111 4.16 1.61 -11.19
CA THR A 111 2.91 1.13 -10.61
C THR A 111 3.17 0.10 -9.53
N SER A 112 2.33 0.07 -8.51
CA SER A 112 2.31 -0.96 -7.47
C SER A 112 0.88 -1.18 -6.99
N SER A 113 0.59 -2.38 -6.51
CA SER A 113 -0.67 -2.70 -5.85
C SER A 113 -0.45 -2.96 -4.37
N ILE A 114 -1.38 -2.50 -3.55
CA ILE A 114 -1.51 -2.86 -2.14
C ILE A 114 -2.70 -3.79 -2.01
N THR A 115 -2.50 -4.94 -1.38
CA THR A 115 -3.57 -5.90 -1.10
C THR A 115 -4.02 -5.82 0.36
N GLN A 116 -5.15 -6.45 0.66
CA GLN A 116 -5.65 -6.63 2.02
C GLN A 116 -6.18 -8.06 2.19
N PRO A 117 -6.27 -8.56 3.44
CA PRO A 117 -6.92 -9.84 3.75
C PRO A 117 -8.39 -9.83 3.37
N THR A 118 -9.00 -11.01 3.28
CA THR A 118 -10.46 -11.12 3.19
C THR A 118 -11.12 -10.68 4.50
N ALA A 119 -12.35 -10.16 4.41
CA ALA A 119 -13.11 -9.79 5.58
C ALA A 119 -13.31 -10.99 6.52
N VAL A 120 -13.18 -10.76 7.83
CA VAL A 120 -13.49 -11.79 8.81
C VAL A 120 -14.98 -12.08 8.77
N GLN A 121 -15.33 -13.36 8.69
CA GLN A 121 -16.70 -13.84 8.82
C GLN A 121 -16.79 -14.86 9.92
N VAL A 122 -17.88 -14.82 10.68
CA VAL A 122 -18.18 -15.74 11.77
C VAL A 122 -19.54 -16.36 11.49
N ILE A 123 -19.59 -17.69 11.51
CA ILE A 123 -20.83 -18.46 11.36
C ILE A 123 -21.01 -19.40 12.55
N ILE A 124 -22.25 -19.83 12.76
CA ILE A 124 -22.57 -20.94 13.66
C ILE A 124 -22.59 -22.22 12.83
N SER A 125 -21.68 -23.14 13.12
CA SER A 125 -21.52 -24.38 12.36
C SER A 125 -22.28 -25.55 12.97
N ALA A 126 -22.49 -25.55 14.28
CA ALA A 126 -23.29 -26.56 14.99
C ALA A 126 -23.84 -26.00 16.30
N HIS A 127 -24.92 -26.58 16.82
CA HIS A 127 -25.44 -26.30 18.15
C HIS A 127 -26.19 -27.50 18.73
N SER A 128 -26.43 -27.47 20.04
CA SER A 128 -27.34 -28.38 20.74
C SER A 128 -28.16 -27.57 21.73
N ASP A 129 -29.48 -27.72 21.63
CA ASP A 129 -30.42 -26.96 22.44
C ASP A 129 -30.47 -27.45 23.90
N ILE A 130 -30.88 -26.54 24.78
CA ILE A 130 -31.12 -26.84 26.18
C ILE A 130 -32.49 -27.50 26.29
N ILE A 131 -32.53 -28.73 26.77
CA ILE A 131 -33.75 -29.54 26.80
C ILE A 131 -34.62 -29.21 28.03
N CYS A 132 -34.00 -28.77 29.14
CA CYS A 132 -34.67 -28.49 30.40
C CYS A 132 -34.23 -27.15 31.01
N PHE A 133 -35.19 -26.38 31.52
CA PHE A 133 -34.91 -25.12 32.23
C PHE A 133 -33.97 -25.34 33.43
N GLY A 134 -33.01 -24.44 33.62
CA GLY A 134 -32.03 -24.52 34.71
C GLY A 134 -30.88 -25.51 34.49
N THR A 135 -30.85 -26.23 33.36
CA THR A 135 -29.72 -27.09 32.99
C THR A 135 -28.70 -26.33 32.15
N SER A 136 -27.42 -26.66 32.34
CA SER A 136 -26.29 -26.14 31.57
C SER A 136 -25.87 -27.16 30.51
N SER A 137 -26.78 -27.52 29.61
CA SER A 137 -26.53 -28.57 28.59
C SER A 137 -26.34 -28.02 27.18
N GLY A 138 -26.56 -26.72 26.97
CA GLY A 138 -26.51 -26.13 25.64
C GLY A 138 -25.08 -26.03 25.12
N THR A 139 -24.92 -26.23 23.82
CA THR A 139 -23.64 -26.01 23.14
C THR A 139 -23.82 -25.22 21.85
N ILE A 140 -22.85 -24.37 21.53
CA ILE A 140 -22.76 -23.71 20.23
C ILE A 140 -21.31 -23.82 19.75
N THR A 141 -21.15 -24.28 18.51
CA THR A 141 -19.89 -24.26 17.79
C THR A 141 -19.93 -23.17 16.73
N SER A 142 -18.97 -22.26 16.78
CA SER A 142 -18.76 -21.25 15.76
C SER A 142 -17.52 -21.58 14.93
N SER A 143 -17.53 -21.17 13.66
CA SER A 143 -16.33 -21.13 12.84
C SER A 143 -16.12 -19.72 12.31
N ALA A 144 -14.87 -19.25 12.39
CA ALA A 144 -14.46 -17.98 11.82
C ALA A 144 -13.54 -18.24 10.63
N SER A 145 -13.61 -17.39 9.61
CA SER A 145 -12.79 -17.46 8.40
C SER A 145 -12.42 -16.05 7.92
N GLY A 146 -11.42 -15.97 7.03
CA GLY A 146 -10.85 -14.71 6.55
C GLY A 146 -9.77 -14.14 7.47
N GLY A 147 -9.44 -12.86 7.33
CA GLY A 147 -8.37 -12.22 8.09
C GLY A 147 -6.98 -12.86 7.87
N THR A 148 -6.04 -12.53 8.75
CA THR A 148 -4.64 -13.02 8.69
C THR A 148 -4.14 -13.61 10.01
N ASN A 149 -4.86 -13.42 11.11
CA ASN A 149 -4.47 -13.81 12.47
C ASN A 149 -5.38 -14.88 13.04
N SER A 150 -4.93 -15.52 14.13
CA SER A 150 -5.75 -16.44 14.91
C SER A 150 -6.97 -15.76 15.52
N PHE A 151 -8.09 -16.48 15.59
CA PHE A 151 -9.34 -15.97 16.14
C PHE A 151 -9.43 -16.19 17.65
N THR A 152 -9.89 -15.16 18.36
CA THR A 152 -10.36 -15.25 19.74
C THR A 152 -11.85 -14.95 19.75
N TYR A 153 -12.63 -15.78 20.43
CA TYR A 153 -14.09 -15.65 20.47
C TYR A 153 -14.51 -14.92 21.73
N ALA A 154 -15.65 -14.26 21.68
CA ALA A 154 -16.29 -13.67 22.85
C ALA A 154 -17.77 -14.02 22.79
N TRP A 155 -18.23 -14.73 23.80
CA TRP A 155 -19.61 -15.21 23.87
C TRP A 155 -20.37 -14.40 24.91
N SER A 156 -21.52 -13.87 24.52
CA SER A 156 -22.48 -13.23 25.43
C SER A 156 -23.74 -14.10 25.52
N PRO A 157 -24.29 -14.34 26.73
CA PRO A 157 -23.85 -13.79 28.02
C PRO A 157 -22.63 -14.52 28.64
N SER A 158 -22.30 -15.71 28.18
CA SER A 158 -21.13 -16.49 28.62
C SER A 158 -20.75 -17.54 27.55
N GLY A 159 -19.55 -18.13 27.65
CA GLY A 159 -19.09 -19.14 26.68
C GLY A 159 -17.57 -19.19 26.44
N GLY A 160 -16.79 -18.37 27.15
CA GLY A 160 -15.32 -18.42 27.11
C GLY A 160 -14.71 -17.73 25.89
N THR A 161 -13.50 -18.14 25.51
CA THR A 161 -12.70 -17.51 24.44
C THR A 161 -12.43 -18.42 23.23
N GLY A 162 -12.90 -19.66 23.28
CA GLY A 162 -12.73 -20.66 22.22
C GLY A 162 -13.89 -20.67 21.21
N ALA A 163 -13.68 -21.38 20.09
CA ALA A 163 -14.68 -21.55 19.03
C ALA A 163 -15.93 -22.35 19.46
N ILE A 164 -15.87 -23.03 20.61
CA ILE A 164 -16.97 -23.81 21.15
C ILE A 164 -17.34 -23.24 22.52
N ALA A 165 -18.60 -22.83 22.67
CA ALA A 165 -19.20 -22.50 23.94
C ALA A 165 -19.99 -23.71 24.47
N ASN A 166 -19.61 -24.19 25.64
CA ASN A 166 -20.24 -25.33 26.32
C ASN A 166 -20.95 -24.88 27.59
N ASN A 167 -21.81 -25.74 28.11
CA ASN A 167 -22.54 -25.54 29.36
C ASN A 167 -23.39 -24.26 29.36
N LEU A 168 -23.95 -23.93 28.19
CA LEU A 168 -24.83 -22.78 28.06
C LEU A 168 -26.12 -23.05 28.83
N VAL A 169 -26.61 -22.01 29.49
CA VAL A 169 -27.80 -22.02 30.35
C VAL A 169 -28.87 -21.12 29.77
N LEU A 170 -30.12 -21.55 29.86
CA LEU A 170 -31.26 -20.74 29.49
C LEU A 170 -31.54 -19.80 30.66
N ILE A 171 -30.97 -18.59 30.60
CA ILE A 171 -31.22 -17.56 31.60
C ILE A 171 -32.57 -16.91 31.28
N HIS A 172 -33.44 -16.76 32.27
CA HIS A 172 -34.71 -16.05 32.12
C HIS A 172 -34.40 -14.58 31.80
N ILE A 173 -34.53 -14.19 30.53
CA ILE A 173 -34.41 -12.79 30.09
C ILE A 173 -35.68 -12.05 30.54
N LEU A 174 -35.75 -11.66 31.81
CA LEU A 174 -36.46 -10.45 32.21
C LEU A 174 -35.35 -9.41 32.45
N LEU A 175 -35.26 -8.41 31.56
CA LEU A 175 -34.26 -7.32 31.54
C LEU A 175 -32.97 -7.61 30.74
N LEU A 176 -33.09 -7.77 29.42
CA LEU A 176 -32.04 -7.25 28.54
C LEU A 176 -32.51 -5.89 28.04
N LEU A 177 -31.98 -4.83 28.67
CA LEU A 177 -31.96 -3.49 28.09
C LEU A 177 -31.35 -3.56 26.67
N PRO A 178 -31.68 -2.61 25.77
CA PRO A 178 -31.23 -2.60 24.38
C PRO A 178 -29.69 -2.62 24.17
N THR A 179 -28.89 -2.52 25.23
CA THR A 179 -27.43 -2.46 25.20
C THR A 179 -26.76 -3.77 24.79
N ALA A 180 -27.40 -4.93 24.94
CA ALA A 180 -26.83 -6.21 24.52
C ALA A 180 -26.84 -6.41 22.98
N MET A 181 -27.78 -5.77 22.26
CA MET A 181 -27.80 -5.77 20.79
C MET A 181 -26.74 -4.82 20.17
N ALA A 182 -26.20 -3.87 20.94
CA ALA A 182 -25.21 -2.91 20.44
C ALA A 182 -23.77 -3.48 20.37
N ALA A 183 -23.47 -4.55 21.12
CA ALA A 183 -22.14 -5.16 21.14
C ALA A 183 -21.81 -5.97 19.87
N LEU A 184 -22.83 -6.41 19.11
CA LEU A 184 -22.65 -7.10 17.82
C LEU A 184 -22.47 -6.13 16.63
N GLN A 185 -22.74 -4.84 16.81
CA GLN A 185 -22.57 -3.83 15.76
C GLN A 185 -21.15 -3.23 15.71
N HIS A 186 -20.33 -3.44 16.75
CA HIS A 186 -18.97 -2.87 16.84
C HIS A 186 -17.85 -3.76 16.27
N TYR A 187 -18.14 -4.99 15.85
CA TYR A 187 -17.17 -5.88 15.19
C TYR A 187 -17.21 -5.81 13.65
N LYS A 188 -17.71 -4.69 13.10
CA LYS A 188 -17.64 -4.39 11.67
C LYS A 188 -16.62 -3.28 11.38
N TYR A 189 -15.36 -3.47 11.73
CA TYR A 189 -14.25 -2.72 11.13
C TYR A 189 -13.03 -3.61 11.05
#